data_AF-A0A9R1ID92-F1
#
_entry.id   AF-A0A9R1ID92-F1
#
_cell.length_a   1.000
_cell.length_b   1.000
_cell.length_c   1.000
_cell.angle_alpha   90.00
_cell.angle_beta   90.00
_cell.angle_gamma   90.00
#
_symmetry.space_group_name_H-M   'P 1'
#
loop_
_entity.id
_entity.type
_entity.pdbx_description
1 polymer ?
#
loop_
_entity_poly.entity_id
_entity_poly.type
_entity_poly.pdbx_seq_one_letter_code
_entity_poly.pdbx_strand_id
1 'polypeptide(L)'
;MLAWSPIAASLWRPSSGITATSLRAWTSLVDTGGAHGATAEAIAKALPHINCTVLDLPHAIAGAPAISNVQFVAGDLFEYVPPADVVLLKWVLCLWQDEDAVKVLRRCKEAIISRGAKGKVIIVEVVIDSSMSRDGVLLRETQVLFDVQMMHVDGGERDEKQWREIFLEAGFSDYKITPMLGFRSIIEVYP
;
A
#
# COMPACT_ATOMS: atom_id res chain seq x y z
N MET A 1 -2.47 8.60 27.60
CA MET A 1 -1.15 9.09 27.14
C MET A 1 -0.45 7.91 26.46
N LEU A 2 -0.90 7.52 25.25
CA LEU A 2 -0.44 6.31 24.60
C LEU A 2 0.72 6.63 23.67
N ALA A 3 1.82 5.94 23.95
CA ALA A 3 3.12 6.06 23.35
C ALA A 3 3.08 5.86 21.82
N TRP A 4 4.02 6.55 21.17
CA TRP A 4 4.43 6.35 19.79
C TRP A 4 4.42 4.87 19.39
N SER A 5 3.64 4.49 18.37
CA SER A 5 3.76 3.16 17.77
C SER A 5 5.06 3.09 16.95
N PRO A 6 6.00 2.16 17.26
CA PRO A 6 7.24 1.98 16.50
C PRO A 6 7.02 1.67 15.01
N ILE A 7 5.81 1.22 14.65
CA ILE A 7 5.41 0.74 13.32
C ILE A 7 5.42 1.86 12.28
N ALA A 8 4.88 3.03 12.65
CA ALA A 8 4.88 4.19 11.75
C ALA A 8 6.31 4.69 11.52
N ALA A 9 7.12 4.77 12.59
CA ALA A 9 8.49 5.24 12.49
C ALA A 9 9.39 4.29 11.67
N SER A 10 9.15 2.96 11.69
CA SER A 10 9.96 2.00 10.93
C SER A 10 9.76 2.07 9.41
N LEU A 11 8.55 2.42 8.95
CA LEU A 11 8.26 2.63 7.52
C LEU A 11 9.10 3.77 6.92
N TRP A 12 9.46 4.74 7.75
CA TRP A 12 10.13 5.98 7.34
C TRP A 12 11.61 6.05 7.75
N ARG A 13 12.19 4.93 8.22
CA ARG A 13 13.64 4.86 8.50
C ARG A 13 14.42 4.73 7.19
N PRO A 14 15.65 5.28 7.09
CA PRO A 14 16.48 5.16 5.90
C PRO A 14 16.73 3.72 5.41
N SER A 15 16.55 2.72 6.27
CA SER A 15 16.68 1.30 5.96
C SER A 15 15.49 0.70 5.20
N SER A 16 14.35 1.40 5.08
CA SER A 16 13.15 0.94 4.33
C SER A 16 13.22 1.21 2.83
N GLY A 17 14.35 1.73 2.33
CA GLY A 17 14.53 2.05 0.91
C GLY A 17 13.88 3.35 0.47
N ILE A 18 13.03 3.96 1.30
CA ILE A 18 12.46 5.30 1.09
C ILE A 18 13.37 6.33 1.77
N THR A 19 14.11 7.11 0.99
CA THR A 19 14.99 8.14 1.56
C THR A 19 14.18 9.31 2.11
N ALA A 20 14.63 9.93 3.21
CA ALA A 20 13.96 11.09 3.81
C ALA A 20 13.78 12.27 2.83
N THR A 21 14.60 12.34 1.78
CA THR A 21 14.51 13.29 0.67
C THR A 21 13.36 12.99 -0.29
N SER A 22 13.02 11.71 -0.52
CA SER A 22 11.85 11.30 -1.33
C SER A 22 10.53 11.64 -0.64
N LEU A 23 10.49 11.55 0.69
CA LEU A 23 9.29 11.85 1.49
C LEU A 23 8.92 13.33 1.52
N ARG A 24 9.94 14.20 1.48
CA ARG A 24 9.76 15.66 1.53
C ARG A 24 9.26 16.27 0.22
N ALA A 25 9.24 15.50 -0.87
CA ALA A 25 8.77 15.96 -2.17
C ALA A 25 7.27 15.71 -2.40
N TRP A 26 6.64 14.88 -1.57
CA TRP A 26 5.22 14.55 -1.70
C TRP A 26 4.36 15.53 -0.93
N THR A 27 3.21 15.86 -1.50
CA THR A 27 2.22 16.77 -0.92
C THR A 27 0.87 16.09 -0.72
N SER A 28 0.64 14.96 -1.38
CA SER A 28 -0.63 14.23 -1.37
C SER A 28 -0.43 12.71 -1.42
N LEU A 29 -1.22 11.99 -0.63
CA LEU A 29 -1.27 10.53 -0.61
C LEU A 29 -2.73 10.05 -0.58
N VAL A 30 -3.04 9.00 -1.34
CA VAL A 30 -4.31 8.28 -1.26
C VAL A 30 -4.05 6.88 -0.70
N ASP A 31 -4.68 6.55 0.43
CA ASP A 31 -4.73 5.23 1.07
C ASP A 31 -6.01 4.52 0.57
N THR A 32 -5.88 3.68 -0.45
CA THR A 32 -6.99 2.94 -1.06
C THR A 32 -7.23 1.66 -0.26
N GLY A 33 -8.48 1.37 0.13
CA GLY A 33 -8.78 0.28 1.05
C GLY A 33 -8.37 0.60 2.50
N GLY A 34 -8.28 1.88 2.85
CA GLY A 34 -7.78 2.34 4.16
C GLY A 34 -8.78 2.22 5.31
N ALA A 35 -10.04 1.84 5.04
CA ALA A 35 -11.14 1.70 5.99
C ALA A 35 -11.25 2.89 6.95
N HIS A 36 -11.09 2.68 8.26
CA HIS A 36 -11.19 3.75 9.27
C HIS A 36 -9.94 4.64 9.37
N GLY A 37 -9.01 4.52 8.42
CA GLY A 37 -7.90 5.47 8.25
C GLY A 37 -6.74 5.29 9.22
N ALA A 38 -6.58 4.14 9.86
CA ALA A 38 -5.48 3.90 10.81
C ALA A 38 -4.09 4.07 10.17
N THR A 39 -3.93 3.62 8.92
CA THR A 39 -2.68 3.81 8.17
C THR A 39 -2.50 5.29 7.83
N ALA A 40 -3.48 5.92 7.16
CA ALA A 40 -3.46 7.35 6.85
C ALA A 40 -3.19 8.25 8.08
N GLU A 41 -3.78 7.96 9.25
CA GLU A 41 -3.52 8.70 10.50
C GLU A 41 -2.05 8.63 10.91
N ALA A 42 -1.46 7.43 10.88
CA ALA A 42 -0.06 7.23 11.20
C ALA A 42 0.87 7.98 10.24
N ILE A 43 0.52 8.01 8.94
CA ILE A 43 1.24 8.77 7.93
C ILE A 43 1.11 10.28 8.18
N ALA A 44 -0.10 10.79 8.37
CA ALA A 44 -0.37 12.20 8.64
C ALA A 44 0.35 12.71 9.91
N LYS A 45 0.46 11.86 10.95
CA LYS A 45 1.25 12.17 12.16
C LYS A 45 2.75 12.23 11.89
N ALA A 46 3.27 11.34 11.05
CA ALA A 46 4.70 11.28 10.71
C ALA A 46 5.12 12.35 9.70
N LEU A 47 4.21 12.71 8.78
CA LEU A 47 4.43 13.65 7.68
C LEU A 47 3.30 14.71 7.68
N PRO A 48 3.30 15.66 8.64
CA PRO A 48 2.17 16.60 8.82
C PRO A 48 1.89 17.54 7.65
N HIS A 49 2.81 17.63 6.69
CA HIS A 49 2.71 18.44 5.48
C HIS A 49 1.98 17.74 4.33
N ILE A 50 1.76 16.43 4.42
CA ILE A 50 1.07 15.65 3.39
C ILE A 50 -0.43 15.64 3.68
N ASN A 51 -1.23 15.95 2.66
CA ASN A 51 -2.67 15.73 2.70
C ASN A 51 -2.96 14.27 2.39
N CYS A 52 -3.56 13.56 3.35
CA CYS A 52 -3.93 12.16 3.17
C CYS A 52 -5.41 12.06 2.80
N THR A 53 -5.72 11.20 1.85
CA THR A 53 -7.10 10.80 1.50
C THR A 53 -7.25 9.31 1.72
N VAL A 54 -8.27 8.87 2.42
CA VAL A 54 -8.68 7.47 2.48
C VAL A 54 -9.79 7.26 1.46
N LEU A 55 -9.56 6.38 0.49
CA LEU A 55 -10.57 5.92 -0.46
C LEU A 55 -11.03 4.53 -0.04
N ASP A 56 -12.32 4.36 0.20
CA ASP A 56 -12.92 3.06 0.45
C ASP A 56 -14.41 3.04 0.11
N LEU A 57 -15.01 1.86 0.12
CA LEU A 57 -16.44 1.70 -0.10
C LEU A 57 -17.26 2.44 0.97
N PRO A 58 -18.45 2.97 0.64
CA PRO A 58 -19.25 3.76 1.57
C PRO A 58 -19.48 3.09 2.94
N HIS A 59 -19.69 1.78 2.95
CA HIS A 59 -19.92 1.01 4.18
C HIS A 59 -18.64 0.78 4.99
N ALA A 60 -17.46 0.77 4.35
CA ALA A 60 -16.18 0.52 5.01
C ALA A 60 -15.67 1.74 5.79
N ILE A 61 -16.04 2.94 5.34
CA ILE A 61 -15.73 4.21 6.03
C ILE A 61 -16.90 4.74 6.87
N ALA A 62 -18.01 4.00 6.92
CA ALA A 62 -19.16 4.38 7.75
C ALA A 62 -18.75 4.41 9.23
N GLY A 63 -18.87 5.58 9.86
CA GLY A 63 -18.45 5.75 11.26
C GLY A 63 -16.95 5.99 11.44
N ALA A 64 -16.20 6.23 10.37
CA ALA A 64 -14.78 6.59 10.46
C ALA A 64 -14.59 7.85 11.34
N PRO A 65 -13.54 7.88 12.18
CA PRO A 65 -13.29 9.01 13.07
C PRO A 65 -12.81 10.23 12.29
N ALA A 66 -13.06 11.43 12.84
CA ALA A 66 -12.43 12.63 12.34
C ALA A 66 -10.94 12.62 12.69
N ILE A 67 -10.07 12.66 11.67
CA ILE A 67 -8.61 12.66 11.81
C ILE A 67 -8.04 13.91 11.15
N SER A 68 -7.15 14.61 11.85
CA SER A 68 -6.51 15.81 11.31
C SER A 68 -5.68 15.48 10.06
N ASN A 69 -5.80 16.30 9.02
CA ASN A 69 -5.09 16.15 7.72
C ASN A 69 -5.40 14.83 6.97
N VAL A 70 -6.51 14.17 7.31
CA VAL A 70 -7.02 13.00 6.59
C VAL A 70 -8.44 13.30 6.12
N GLN A 71 -8.68 13.14 4.83
CA GLN A 71 -10.01 13.20 4.22
C GLN A 71 -10.50 11.80 3.90
N PHE A 72 -11.79 11.53 4.09
CA PHE A 72 -12.42 10.27 3.69
C PHE A 72 -13.25 10.48 2.44
N VAL A 73 -13.05 9.63 1.44
CA VAL A 73 -13.76 9.64 0.16
C VAL A 73 -14.42 8.28 -0.02
N ALA A 74 -15.74 8.27 -0.10
CA ALA A 74 -16.50 7.08 -0.43
C ALA A 74 -16.39 6.82 -1.95
N GLY A 75 -15.99 5.61 -2.35
CA GLY A 75 -15.91 5.25 -3.76
C GLY A 75 -15.39 3.85 -4.01
N ASP A 76 -15.48 3.41 -5.26
CA ASP A 76 -14.94 2.14 -5.72
C ASP A 76 -13.58 2.37 -6.42
N LEU A 77 -12.55 1.69 -5.92
CA LEU A 77 -11.19 1.75 -6.46
C LEU A 77 -11.09 1.19 -7.90
N PHE A 78 -12.02 0.32 -8.32
CA PHE A 78 -12.10 -0.18 -9.69
C PHE A 78 -12.62 0.90 -10.66
N GLU A 79 -13.36 1.87 -10.16
CA GLU A 79 -13.91 2.96 -10.97
C GLU A 79 -12.95 4.16 -11.02
N TYR A 80 -12.51 4.64 -9.86
CA TYR A 80 -11.75 5.89 -9.75
C TYR A 80 -10.86 5.94 -8.50
N VAL A 81 -9.63 6.42 -8.69
CA VAL A 81 -8.70 6.76 -7.61
C VAL A 81 -8.38 8.26 -7.68
N PRO A 82 -8.59 9.04 -6.59
CA PRO A 82 -8.29 10.47 -6.60
C PRO A 82 -6.82 10.79 -6.95
N PRO A 83 -6.53 11.86 -7.71
CA PRO A 83 -5.19 12.35 -8.01
C PRO A 83 -4.31 12.59 -6.78
N ALA A 84 -3.17 11.92 -6.71
CA ALA A 84 -2.18 12.09 -5.65
C ALA A 84 -0.75 11.83 -6.12
N ASP A 85 0.24 12.31 -5.37
CA ASP A 85 1.64 12.01 -5.64
C ASP A 85 1.98 10.54 -5.34
N VAL A 86 1.27 9.95 -4.37
CA VAL A 86 1.41 8.54 -3.97
C VAL A 86 0.05 7.89 -3.80
N VAL A 87 -0.10 6.68 -4.34
CA VAL A 87 -1.20 5.78 -4.03
C VAL A 87 -0.67 4.63 -3.18
N LEU A 88 -1.30 4.35 -2.04
CA LEU A 88 -0.95 3.29 -1.11
C LEU A 88 -2.01 2.18 -1.16
N LEU A 89 -1.55 0.95 -1.44
CA LEU A 89 -2.34 -0.28 -1.41
C LEU A 89 -1.76 -1.20 -0.33
N LYS A 90 -2.43 -1.28 0.82
CA LYS A 90 -2.00 -2.15 1.93
C LYS A 90 -3.04 -3.24 2.16
N TRP A 91 -2.68 -4.49 1.89
CA TRP A 91 -3.59 -5.65 1.96
C TRP A 91 -4.81 -5.54 1.05
N VAL A 92 -4.60 -5.07 -0.18
CA VAL A 92 -5.70 -4.81 -1.13
C VAL A 92 -5.63 -5.76 -2.31
N LEU A 93 -4.49 -5.83 -2.99
CA LEU A 93 -4.32 -6.59 -4.22
C LEU A 93 -4.27 -8.10 -3.96
N CYS A 94 -3.85 -8.53 -2.77
CA CYS A 94 -3.92 -9.94 -2.35
C CYS A 94 -5.36 -10.48 -2.35
N LEU A 95 -6.38 -9.61 -2.20
CA LEU A 95 -7.80 -10.02 -2.19
C LEU A 95 -8.31 -10.41 -3.58
N TRP A 96 -7.59 -10.05 -4.65
CA TRP A 96 -8.06 -10.13 -6.02
C TRP A 96 -7.20 -11.05 -6.87
N GLN A 97 -7.78 -11.57 -7.95
CA GLN A 97 -7.06 -12.26 -9.02
C GLN A 97 -6.20 -11.28 -9.84
N ASP A 98 -5.27 -11.83 -10.62
CA ASP A 98 -4.27 -11.03 -11.34
C ASP A 98 -4.90 -10.03 -12.32
N GLU A 99 -5.96 -10.42 -13.03
CA GLU A 99 -6.67 -9.55 -13.97
C GLU A 99 -7.31 -8.35 -13.28
N ASP A 100 -7.83 -8.54 -12.07
CA ASP A 100 -8.42 -7.48 -11.28
C ASP A 100 -7.35 -6.61 -10.64
N ALA A 101 -6.26 -7.18 -10.14
CA ALA A 101 -5.10 -6.43 -9.67
C ALA A 101 -4.54 -5.49 -10.77
N VAL A 102 -4.47 -5.97 -12.02
CA VAL A 102 -4.09 -5.16 -13.18
C VAL A 102 -5.06 -3.99 -13.39
N LYS A 103 -6.38 -4.22 -13.32
CA LYS A 103 -7.38 -3.14 -13.46
C LYS A 103 -7.21 -2.07 -12.38
N VAL A 104 -7.05 -2.48 -11.12
CA VAL A 104 -6.81 -1.57 -10.00
C VAL A 104 -5.54 -0.75 -10.22
N LEU A 105 -4.45 -1.40 -10.62
CA LEU A 105 -3.17 -0.74 -10.84
C LEU A 105 -3.22 0.26 -12.00
N ARG A 106 -4.03 0.02 -13.04
CA ARG A 106 -4.27 1.02 -14.10
C ARG A 106 -4.96 2.27 -13.56
N ARG A 107 -5.96 2.15 -12.68
CA ARG A 107 -6.58 3.29 -11.99
C ARG A 107 -5.58 4.06 -11.13
N CYS A 108 -4.72 3.33 -10.41
CA CYS A 108 -3.67 3.94 -9.60
C CYS A 108 -2.65 4.69 -10.47
N LYS A 109 -2.29 4.14 -11.64
CA LYS A 109 -1.41 4.78 -12.62
C LYS A 109 -1.99 6.11 -13.11
N GLU A 110 -3.27 6.15 -13.45
CA GLU A 110 -3.97 7.37 -13.86
C GLU A 110 -3.94 8.44 -12.77
N ALA A 111 -4.17 8.04 -11.51
CA ALA A 111 -4.13 8.95 -10.37
C ALA A 111 -2.76 9.63 -10.19
N ILE A 112 -1.66 8.89 -10.34
CA ILE A 112 -0.30 9.43 -10.14
C ILE A 112 0.22 10.24 -11.33
N ILE A 113 -0.18 9.93 -12.57
CA ILE A 113 0.27 10.67 -13.76
C ILE A 113 -0.42 12.03 -13.88
N SER A 114 -1.64 12.15 -13.37
CA SER A 114 -2.43 13.40 -13.45
C SER A 114 -1.75 14.63 -12.84
N ARG A 115 -0.72 14.44 -11.99
CA ARG A 115 0.03 15.53 -11.33
C ARG A 115 1.35 15.90 -11.99
N GLY A 116 1.77 15.25 -13.08
CA GLY A 116 3.00 15.58 -13.83
C GLY A 116 4.33 15.42 -13.06
N ALA A 117 4.29 15.08 -11.77
CA ALA A 117 5.43 14.75 -10.93
C ALA A 117 5.74 13.25 -11.00
N LYS A 118 6.93 12.85 -10.50
CA LYS A 118 7.37 11.45 -10.37
C LYS A 118 6.59 10.71 -9.27
N GLY A 119 5.27 10.59 -9.45
CA GLY A 119 4.41 9.85 -8.54
C GLY A 119 4.74 8.35 -8.58
N LYS A 120 4.29 7.62 -7.57
CA LYS A 120 4.49 6.17 -7.47
C LYS A 120 3.33 5.48 -6.78
N VAL A 121 3.17 4.19 -7.04
CA VAL A 121 2.30 3.33 -6.25
C VAL A 121 3.17 2.61 -5.21
N ILE A 122 2.70 2.57 -3.96
CA ILE A 122 3.32 1.81 -2.88
C ILE A 122 2.38 0.67 -2.51
N ILE A 123 2.86 -0.56 -2.57
CA ILE A 123 2.12 -1.76 -2.17
C ILE A 123 2.79 -2.34 -0.93
N VAL A 124 2.00 -2.74 0.06
CA VAL A 124 2.47 -3.35 1.31
C VAL A 124 1.75 -4.68 1.51
N GLU A 125 2.37 -5.77 1.04
CA GLU A 125 1.81 -7.13 0.98
C GLU A 125 2.91 -8.19 1.17
N VAL A 126 2.54 -9.46 1.21
CA VAL A 126 3.52 -10.56 1.22
C VAL A 126 4.05 -10.76 -0.19
N VAL A 127 5.36 -10.98 -0.30
CA VAL A 127 5.98 -11.46 -1.53
C VAL A 127 6.58 -12.82 -1.20
N ILE A 128 6.08 -13.86 -1.87
CA ILE A 128 6.53 -15.23 -1.65
C ILE A 128 8.05 -15.29 -1.88
N ASP A 129 8.75 -15.96 -0.97
CA ASP A 129 10.21 -16.16 -0.99
C ASP A 129 11.06 -14.87 -0.93
N SER A 130 10.47 -13.70 -0.65
CA SER A 130 11.21 -12.44 -0.50
C SER A 130 12.01 -12.33 0.81
N SER A 131 11.74 -13.19 1.80
CA SER A 131 12.37 -13.12 3.13
C SER A 131 13.63 -13.99 3.23
N MET A 132 14.79 -13.35 3.06
CA MET A 132 16.10 -13.94 3.38
C MET A 132 16.50 -13.66 4.84
N SER A 133 15.69 -14.04 5.84
CA SER A 133 16.06 -13.85 7.26
C SER A 133 15.84 -15.05 8.19
N ARG A 134 16.82 -15.20 9.08
CA ARG A 134 17.21 -16.31 9.99
C ARG A 134 16.19 -16.90 10.96
N ASP A 135 14.93 -16.43 11.00
CA ASP A 135 13.90 -16.87 11.95
C ASP A 135 12.73 -17.55 11.22
N GLY A 136 13.02 -18.69 10.56
CA GLY A 136 12.12 -19.34 9.59
C GLY A 136 10.84 -19.98 10.14
N VAL A 137 10.63 -20.04 11.45
CA VAL A 137 9.47 -20.73 12.06
C VAL A 137 8.28 -19.77 12.28
N LEU A 138 8.53 -18.60 12.88
CA LEU A 138 7.48 -17.61 13.18
C LEU A 138 6.88 -16.98 11.91
N LEU A 139 7.73 -16.82 10.88
CA LEU A 139 7.31 -16.34 9.55
C LEU A 139 6.42 -17.35 8.85
N ARG A 140 6.73 -18.65 8.96
CA ARG A 140 5.97 -19.74 8.33
C ARG A 140 4.61 -19.94 9.01
N GLU A 141 4.53 -19.92 10.34
CA GLU A 141 3.25 -20.03 11.05
C GLU A 141 2.32 -18.84 10.77
N THR A 142 2.88 -17.63 10.67
CA THR A 142 2.11 -16.43 10.33
C THR A 142 1.65 -16.47 8.88
N GLN A 143 2.51 -16.93 7.95
CA GLN A 143 2.12 -17.15 6.56
C GLN A 143 1.00 -18.17 6.44
N VAL A 144 1.07 -19.30 7.17
CA VAL A 144 0.00 -20.31 7.17
C VAL A 144 -1.32 -19.75 7.72
N LEU A 145 -1.29 -18.91 8.76
CA LEU A 145 -2.49 -18.23 9.25
C LEU A 145 -3.08 -17.26 8.22
N PHE A 146 -2.23 -16.54 7.49
CA PHE A 146 -2.65 -15.71 6.37
C PHE A 146 -3.25 -16.56 5.25
N ASP A 147 -2.61 -17.66 4.84
CA ASP A 147 -3.14 -18.57 3.82
C ASP A 147 -4.54 -19.10 4.20
N VAL A 148 -4.75 -19.43 5.47
CA VAL A 148 -6.08 -19.84 5.99
C VAL A 148 -7.09 -18.68 5.93
N GLN A 149 -6.67 -17.47 6.27
CA GLN A 149 -7.52 -16.27 6.16
C GLN A 149 -7.88 -15.97 4.71
N MET A 150 -6.96 -16.22 3.78
CA MET A 150 -7.12 -15.99 2.35
C MET A 150 -7.98 -17.05 1.64
N MET A 151 -8.30 -18.19 2.28
CA MET A 151 -9.24 -19.17 1.69
C MET A 151 -10.65 -18.62 1.40
N HIS A 152 -10.98 -17.44 1.92
CA HIS A 152 -12.29 -16.79 1.73
C HIS A 152 -12.26 -15.64 0.72
N VAL A 153 -11.11 -15.39 0.07
CA VAL A 153 -10.96 -14.37 -0.96
C VAL A 153 -10.59 -15.04 -2.27
N ASP A 154 -11.03 -14.46 -3.37
CA ASP A 154 -10.74 -15.03 -4.68
C ASP A 154 -9.26 -14.86 -5.06
N GLY A 155 -8.51 -13.95 -4.44
CA GLY A 155 -7.09 -13.71 -4.75
C GLY A 155 -6.08 -14.64 -4.09
N GLY A 156 -4.84 -14.15 -3.92
CA GLY A 156 -3.76 -14.89 -3.30
C GLY A 156 -2.47 -14.09 -3.14
N GLU A 157 -1.54 -14.65 -2.39
CA GLU A 157 -0.18 -14.13 -2.28
C GLU A 157 0.62 -14.42 -3.55
N ARG A 158 1.58 -13.55 -3.86
CA ARG A 158 2.30 -13.56 -5.14
C ARG A 158 3.81 -13.60 -4.94
N ASP A 159 4.50 -14.32 -5.81
CA ASP A 159 5.95 -14.22 -5.94
C ASP A 159 6.36 -12.97 -6.75
N GLU A 160 7.66 -12.67 -6.79
CA GLU A 160 8.17 -11.52 -7.54
C GLU A 160 7.89 -11.61 -9.06
N LYS A 161 7.87 -12.83 -9.63
CA LYS A 161 7.65 -13.01 -11.06
C LYS A 161 6.20 -12.66 -11.43
N GLN A 162 5.23 -13.11 -10.64
CA GLN A 162 3.83 -12.76 -10.79
C GLN A 162 3.62 -11.26 -10.63
N TRP A 163 4.22 -10.64 -9.61
CA TRP A 163 4.17 -9.18 -9.42
C TRP A 163 4.70 -8.43 -10.63
N ARG A 164 5.85 -8.85 -11.17
CA ARG A 164 6.44 -8.26 -12.37
C ARG A 164 5.52 -8.34 -13.58
N GLU A 165 4.87 -9.47 -13.81
CA GLU A 165 3.92 -9.66 -14.92
C GLU A 165 2.73 -8.70 -14.79
N ILE A 166 2.15 -8.60 -13.59
CA ILE A 166 1.04 -7.68 -13.28
C ILE A 166 1.44 -6.23 -13.50
N PHE A 167 2.61 -5.80 -13.02
CA PHE A 167 3.07 -4.40 -13.17
C PHE A 167 3.26 -4.03 -14.65
N LEU A 168 3.88 -4.92 -15.43
CA LEU A 168 4.05 -4.73 -16.87
C LEU A 168 2.71 -4.64 -17.61
N GLU A 169 1.75 -5.50 -17.27
CA GLU A 169 0.43 -5.49 -17.90
C GLU A 169 -0.42 -4.27 -17.49
N ALA A 170 -0.25 -3.78 -16.27
CA ALA A 170 -0.81 -2.51 -15.81
C ALA A 170 -0.08 -1.29 -16.42
N GLY A 171 1.00 -1.53 -17.15
CA GLY A 171 1.73 -0.55 -17.96
C GLY A 171 2.84 0.18 -17.20
N PHE A 172 3.21 -0.23 -15.99
CA PHE A 172 4.31 0.38 -15.24
C PHE A 172 5.67 0.03 -15.88
N SER A 173 6.66 0.91 -15.69
CA SER A 173 7.96 0.81 -16.35
C SER A 173 9.05 0.20 -15.47
N ASP A 174 8.95 0.37 -14.15
CA ASP A 174 9.95 -0.11 -13.19
C ASP A 174 9.31 -0.41 -11.83
N TYR A 175 9.97 -1.24 -11.03
CA TYR A 175 9.56 -1.53 -9.66
C TYR A 175 10.75 -1.85 -8.76
N LYS A 176 10.55 -1.69 -7.45
CA LYS A 176 11.53 -2.07 -6.43
C LYS A 176 10.84 -2.77 -5.28
N ILE A 177 11.28 -3.98 -4.96
CA ILE A 177 10.81 -4.75 -3.80
C ILE A 177 11.83 -4.64 -2.67
N THR A 178 11.37 -4.25 -1.49
CA THR A 178 12.17 -4.19 -0.27
C THR A 178 11.51 -5.07 0.79
N PRO A 179 12.11 -6.23 1.15
CA PRO A 179 11.62 -7.05 2.25
C PRO A 179 11.61 -6.25 3.56
N MET A 180 10.48 -6.21 4.27
CA MET A 180 10.38 -5.42 5.49
C MET A 180 9.23 -5.89 6.40
N LEU A 181 9.39 -5.75 7.72
CA LEU A 181 8.35 -6.04 8.72
C LEU A 181 7.95 -7.53 8.80
N GLY A 182 8.93 -8.41 8.97
CA GLY A 182 8.72 -9.85 9.09
C GLY A 182 8.50 -10.47 7.71
N PHE A 183 7.28 -10.93 7.44
CA PHE A 183 6.89 -11.66 6.22
C PHE A 183 6.34 -10.75 5.10
N ARG A 184 6.28 -9.43 5.33
CA ARG A 184 5.81 -8.46 4.34
C ARG A 184 6.95 -7.90 3.49
N SER A 185 6.58 -7.25 2.41
CA SER A 185 7.45 -6.45 1.56
C SER A 185 6.79 -5.11 1.28
N ILE A 186 7.63 -4.11 1.04
CA ILE A 186 7.21 -2.89 0.36
C ILE A 186 7.60 -3.00 -1.09
N ILE A 187 6.64 -2.77 -1.98
CA ILE A 187 6.85 -2.71 -3.41
C ILE A 187 6.57 -1.29 -3.87
N GLU A 188 7.58 -0.62 -4.40
CA GLU A 188 7.45 0.68 -5.05
C GLU A 188 7.31 0.46 -6.56
N VAL A 189 6.25 0.98 -7.18
CA VAL A 189 5.97 0.80 -8.61
C VAL A 189 5.93 2.16 -9.33
N TYR A 190 6.61 2.25 -10.46
CA TYR A 190 6.89 3.51 -11.16
C TYR A 190 6.25 3.54 -12.57
N PRO A 191 5.54 4.62 -12.94
CA PRO A 191 4.73 4.69 -14.17
C PRO A 191 5.53 4.61 -15.46
#